data_AF-A0A543KJP3-F1
#
_entry.id   AF-A0A543KJP3-F1
#
_cell.length_a   1.000
_cell.length_b   1.000
_cell.length_c   1.000
_cell.angle_alpha   90.00
_cell.angle_beta   90.00
_cell.angle_gamma   90.00
#
_symmetry.space_group_name_H-M   'P 1'
#
loop_
_entity.id
_entity.type
_entity.pdbx_description
1 polymer ?
#
loop_
_entity_poly.entity_id
_entity_poly.type
_entity_poly.pdbx_seq_one_letter_code
_entity_poly.pdbx_strand_id
1 'polypeptide(L)'
;MTAIPEGRAGRSTGMARAAAPAVTASTTTWFAPPTPADLVTGFRGLLILVAGGLVVAALVAGEPARTWPVVWLCIAGWALDGVDGWVARRTGTVSERGALFDSGADGVLVLVLSLVHVPGAPWALLGGLLWPLFVLVQTVRPAWRRTLPHSVRRKLAGGTLTGTLAIAGAPFWPEAAVQVAVALAVALVTWSFAVDVRWLERAAVAPRRSTS
;
A
#
# COMPACT_ATOMS: atom_id res chain seq x y z
N MET A 1 -20.77 -67.37 25.32
CA MET A 1 -21.15 -66.36 24.30
C MET A 1 -20.69 -65.00 24.82
N THR A 2 -19.41 -64.64 24.62
CA THR A 2 -18.86 -63.78 23.53
C THR A 2 -19.26 -62.31 23.71
N ALA A 3 -18.40 -61.29 23.85
CA ALA A 3 -16.94 -61.14 23.72
C ALA A 3 -16.45 -59.85 24.46
N ILE A 4 -15.13 -59.73 24.67
CA ILE A 4 -14.30 -58.60 25.16
C ILE A 4 -13.25 -58.31 24.04
N PRO A 5 -12.60 -57.13 23.86
CA PRO A 5 -12.96 -55.70 23.95
C PRO A 5 -12.42 -54.91 22.68
N GLU A 6 -12.14 -53.60 22.83
CA GLU A 6 -11.31 -52.71 21.98
C GLU A 6 -12.00 -51.77 20.97
N GLY A 7 -11.59 -50.49 21.01
CA GLY A 7 -12.01 -49.47 20.05
C GLY A 7 -11.71 -48.03 20.45
N ARG A 8 -10.48 -47.74 20.88
CA ARG A 8 -9.97 -46.37 21.09
C ARG A 8 -9.78 -45.70 19.73
N ALA A 9 -10.52 -44.64 19.41
CA ALA A 9 -10.14 -43.71 18.34
C ALA A 9 -10.85 -42.36 18.52
N GLY A 10 -10.17 -41.46 19.23
CA GLY A 10 -10.52 -40.05 19.24
C GLY A 10 -10.38 -39.47 17.84
N ARG A 11 -11.31 -38.59 17.47
CA ARG A 11 -11.12 -37.61 16.41
C ARG A 11 -11.58 -36.27 16.92
N SER A 12 -10.66 -35.63 17.63
CA SER A 12 -10.56 -34.18 17.71
C SER A 12 -10.48 -33.65 16.27
N THR A 13 -11.55 -32.99 15.83
CA THR A 13 -11.52 -32.23 14.58
C THR A 13 -10.64 -31.01 14.83
N GLY A 14 -9.34 -31.19 14.55
CA GLY A 14 -8.34 -30.15 14.69
C GLY A 14 -8.73 -28.93 13.87
N MET A 15 -8.96 -27.82 14.57
CA MET A 15 -8.80 -26.48 14.01
C MET A 15 -7.40 -26.41 13.40
N ALA A 16 -7.31 -26.57 12.08
CA ALA A 16 -6.16 -26.10 11.32
C ALA A 16 -6.20 -24.57 11.34
N ARG A 17 -5.78 -23.99 12.47
CA ARG A 17 -5.29 -22.62 12.55
C ARG A 17 -4.11 -22.59 11.59
N ALA A 18 -4.33 -22.07 10.38
CA ALA A 18 -3.25 -21.60 9.55
C ALA A 18 -2.48 -20.58 10.40
N ALA A 19 -1.34 -21.01 10.94
CA ALA A 19 -0.42 -20.14 11.62
C ALA A 19 0.06 -19.15 10.57
N ALA A 20 -0.54 -17.96 10.56
CA ALA A 20 0.07 -16.81 9.95
C ALA A 20 1.49 -16.71 10.54
N PRO A 21 2.54 -16.55 9.71
CA PRO A 21 3.87 -16.39 10.25
C PRO A 21 3.82 -15.21 11.21
N ALA A 22 4.13 -15.49 12.48
CA ALA A 22 4.35 -14.44 13.45
C ALA A 22 5.57 -13.66 12.96
N VAL A 23 5.31 -12.53 12.30
CA VAL A 23 6.28 -11.49 11.96
C VAL A 23 6.82 -10.99 13.29
N THR A 24 7.84 -11.69 13.77
CA THR A 24 8.48 -11.44 15.04
C THR A 24 9.60 -10.49 14.68
N ALA A 25 9.36 -9.18 14.88
CA ALA A 25 10.28 -8.11 14.53
C ALA A 25 11.67 -8.42 15.08
N SER A 26 12.54 -8.98 14.23
CA SER A 26 13.91 -9.32 14.58
C SER A 26 14.78 -8.16 14.12
N THR A 27 15.29 -7.40 15.09
CA THR A 27 16.19 -6.26 14.88
C THR A 27 17.49 -6.63 14.13
N THR A 28 17.77 -7.91 13.94
CA THR A 28 18.97 -8.43 13.29
C THR A 28 18.93 -8.29 11.77
N THR A 29 17.74 -8.22 11.16
CA THR A 29 17.64 -8.18 9.71
C THR A 29 17.90 -6.80 9.14
N TRP A 30 18.44 -5.78 9.84
CA TRP A 30 18.76 -4.43 9.31
C TRP A 30 20.16 -4.29 8.67
N PHE A 31 21.06 -5.25 8.90
CA PHE A 31 22.44 -5.25 8.35
C PHE A 31 22.78 -6.41 7.41
N ALA A 32 21.81 -7.28 7.08
CA ALA A 32 21.98 -8.29 6.04
C ALA A 32 22.26 -7.63 4.67
N PRO A 33 23.11 -8.24 3.81
CA PRO A 33 23.35 -7.76 2.46
C PRO A 33 22.04 -7.68 1.67
N PRO A 34 21.90 -6.68 0.77
CA PRO A 34 20.66 -6.44 0.05
C PRO A 34 20.32 -7.66 -0.81
N THR A 35 19.08 -8.13 -0.71
CA THR A 35 18.57 -9.14 -1.62
C THR A 35 18.34 -8.51 -3.01
N PRO A 36 18.25 -9.31 -4.09
CA PRO A 36 17.87 -8.80 -5.40
C PRO A 36 16.56 -7.99 -5.38
N ALA A 37 15.59 -8.40 -4.56
CA ALA A 37 14.34 -7.66 -4.37
C ALA A 37 14.56 -6.30 -3.69
N ASP A 38 15.45 -6.21 -2.70
CA ASP A 38 15.74 -4.93 -2.04
C ASP A 38 16.43 -3.93 -2.98
N LEU A 39 17.25 -4.41 -3.94
CA LEU A 39 17.88 -3.57 -4.96
C LEU A 39 16.86 -2.99 -5.94
N VAL A 40 15.91 -3.81 -6.40
CA VAL A 40 14.84 -3.34 -7.30
C VAL A 40 13.93 -2.36 -6.57
N THR A 41 13.59 -2.65 -5.32
CA THR A 41 12.80 -1.75 -4.47
C THR A 41 13.53 -0.42 -4.25
N GLY A 42 14.85 -0.44 -4.03
CA GLY A 42 15.68 0.76 -3.91
C GLY A 42 15.74 1.57 -5.20
N PHE A 43 15.89 0.91 -6.36
CA PHE A 43 15.87 1.54 -7.67
C PHE A 43 14.50 2.18 -7.97
N ARG A 44 13.42 1.49 -7.64
CA ARG A 44 12.05 2.03 -7.69
C ARG A 44 11.92 3.29 -6.84
N GLY A 45 12.42 3.27 -5.61
CA GLY A 45 12.46 4.45 -4.74
C GLY A 45 13.19 5.62 -5.38
N LEU A 46 14.34 5.38 -6.01
CA LEU A 46 15.08 6.40 -6.75
C LEU A 46 14.26 7.01 -7.90
N LEU A 47 13.59 6.18 -8.71
CA LEU A 47 12.74 6.66 -9.80
C LEU A 47 11.62 7.57 -9.30
N ILE A 48 10.97 7.19 -8.20
CA ILE A 48 9.89 7.96 -7.57
C ILE A 48 10.43 9.31 -7.06
N LEU A 49 11.61 9.33 -6.44
CA LEU A 49 12.24 10.56 -5.96
C LEU A 49 12.64 11.49 -7.11
N VAL A 50 13.20 10.95 -8.20
CA VAL A 50 13.53 11.73 -9.40
C VAL A 50 12.27 12.33 -10.02
N ALA A 51 11.20 11.53 -10.17
CA ALA A 51 9.92 12.02 -10.65
C ALA A 51 9.35 13.12 -9.74
N GLY A 52 9.39 12.93 -8.42
CA GLY A 52 8.96 13.92 -7.44
C GLY A 52 9.74 15.23 -7.55
N GLY A 53 11.07 15.15 -7.69
CA GLY A 53 11.93 16.31 -7.89
C GLY A 53 11.59 17.09 -9.16
N LEU A 54 11.37 16.39 -10.28
CA LEU A 54 10.94 17.03 -11.54
C LEU A 54 9.59 17.71 -11.42
N VAL A 55 8.61 17.07 -10.77
CA VAL A 55 7.28 17.64 -10.55
C VAL A 55 7.36 18.89 -9.67
N VAL A 56 8.09 18.84 -8.56
CA VAL A 56 8.25 20.00 -7.68
C VAL A 56 8.97 21.13 -8.42
N ALA A 57 10.03 20.83 -9.18
CA ALA A 57 10.74 21.83 -9.97
C ALA A 57 9.82 22.50 -11.02
N ALA A 58 9.00 21.72 -11.73
CA ALA A 58 8.04 22.24 -12.69
C ALA A 58 6.99 23.15 -12.01
N LEU A 59 6.43 22.71 -10.88
CA LEU A 59 5.45 23.51 -10.12
C LEU A 59 6.04 24.84 -9.61
N VAL A 60 7.28 24.81 -9.11
CA VAL A 60 7.98 26.04 -8.65
C VAL A 60 8.30 26.98 -9.81
N ALA A 61 8.65 26.44 -10.97
CA ALA A 61 8.91 27.20 -12.19
C ALA A 61 7.63 27.71 -12.88
N GLY A 62 6.44 27.26 -12.46
CA GLY A 62 5.18 27.55 -13.14
C GLY A 62 5.01 26.81 -14.48
N GLU A 63 5.80 25.77 -14.70
CA GLU A 63 5.79 24.94 -15.91
C GLU A 63 4.79 23.77 -15.78
N PRO A 64 4.31 23.22 -16.90
CA PRO A 64 3.42 22.06 -16.88
C PRO A 64 4.09 20.85 -16.21
N ALA A 65 3.50 20.33 -15.13
CA ALA A 65 3.98 19.12 -14.46
C ALA A 65 3.59 17.83 -15.21
N ARG A 66 2.51 17.87 -16.02
CA ARG A 66 2.05 16.77 -16.89
C ARG A 66 2.96 16.62 -18.09
N THR A 67 4.11 15.98 -17.91
CA THR A 67 5.09 15.73 -18.98
C THR A 67 5.33 14.25 -19.19
N TRP A 68 5.66 13.86 -20.42
CA TRP A 68 5.98 12.46 -20.75
C TRP A 68 7.09 11.87 -19.87
N PRO A 69 8.21 12.57 -19.58
CA PRO A 69 9.25 12.04 -18.69
C PRO A 69 8.71 11.68 -17.29
N VAL A 70 7.88 12.54 -16.69
CA VAL A 70 7.28 12.28 -15.38
C VAL A 70 6.35 11.07 -15.44
N VAL A 71 5.52 10.98 -16.48
CA VAL A 71 4.61 9.85 -16.70
C VAL A 71 5.38 8.54 -16.84
N TRP A 72 6.44 8.51 -17.66
CA TRP A 72 7.25 7.31 -17.85
C TRP A 72 7.94 6.86 -16.56
N LEU A 73 8.49 7.79 -15.78
CA LEU A 73 9.09 7.47 -14.48
C LEU A 73 8.06 6.90 -13.50
N CYS A 74 6.87 7.49 -13.42
CA CYS A 74 5.81 7.01 -12.53
C CYS A 74 5.27 5.64 -12.96
N ILE A 75 5.07 5.42 -14.27
CA ILE A 75 4.64 4.13 -14.81
C ILE A 75 5.71 3.07 -14.57
N ALA A 76 6.98 3.39 -14.77
CA ALA A 76 8.08 2.46 -14.47
C ALA A 76 8.11 2.10 -12.98
N GLY A 77 8.00 3.09 -12.10
CA GLY A 77 7.92 2.87 -10.65
C GLY A 77 6.71 2.02 -10.23
N TRP A 78 5.56 2.20 -10.89
CA TRP A 78 4.35 1.41 -10.65
C TRP A 78 4.44 -0.01 -11.23
N ALA A 79 5.09 -0.19 -12.37
CA ALA A 79 5.26 -1.51 -12.98
C ALA A 79 6.26 -2.38 -12.20
N LEU A 80 7.33 -1.77 -11.68
CA LEU A 80 8.35 -2.45 -10.87
C LEU A 80 7.76 -3.04 -9.58
N ASP A 81 6.77 -2.40 -8.97
CA ASP A 81 5.96 -2.94 -7.85
C ASP A 81 5.42 -4.34 -8.13
N GLY A 82 4.81 -4.51 -9.31
CA GLY A 82 4.21 -5.76 -9.72
C GLY A 82 5.25 -6.86 -9.97
N VAL A 83 6.44 -6.47 -10.46
CA VAL A 83 7.58 -7.36 -10.71
C VAL A 83 8.17 -7.84 -9.38
N ASP A 84 8.36 -6.95 -8.41
CA ASP A 84 8.90 -7.29 -7.08
C ASP A 84 7.98 -8.26 -6.35
N GLY A 85 6.67 -8.03 -6.40
CA GLY A 85 5.68 -8.95 -5.87
C GLY A 85 5.71 -10.32 -6.56
N TRP A 86 6.02 -10.39 -7.85
CA TRP A 86 6.13 -11.66 -8.59
C TRP A 86 7.42 -12.41 -8.29
N VAL A 87 8.56 -11.70 -8.22
CA VAL A 87 9.87 -12.27 -7.88
C VAL A 87 9.85 -12.80 -6.45
N ALA A 88 9.37 -12.02 -5.47
CA ALA A 88 9.29 -12.44 -4.07
C ALA A 88 8.43 -13.71 -3.87
N ARG A 89 7.33 -13.84 -4.64
CA ARG A 89 6.49 -15.05 -4.63
C ARG A 89 7.19 -16.28 -5.22
N ARG A 90 8.12 -16.08 -6.15
CA ARG A 90 8.89 -17.18 -6.78
C ARG A 90 10.16 -17.55 -6.02
N THR A 91 10.80 -16.60 -5.35
CA THR A 91 12.08 -16.83 -4.65
C THR A 91 11.91 -17.15 -3.18
N GLY A 92 10.70 -17.02 -2.61
CA GLY A 92 10.45 -17.27 -1.19
C GLY A 92 11.14 -16.27 -0.25
N THR A 93 11.74 -15.20 -0.80
CA THR A 93 12.47 -14.18 -0.07
C THR A 93 11.53 -13.03 0.30
N VAL A 94 10.61 -13.29 1.22
CA VAL A 94 9.80 -12.22 1.84
C VAL A 94 10.65 -11.58 2.94
N SER A 95 11.30 -10.45 2.66
CA SER A 95 12.04 -9.69 3.67
C SER A 95 11.09 -8.74 4.42
N GLU A 96 11.19 -8.66 5.75
CA GLU A 96 10.39 -7.71 6.56
C GLU A 96 10.67 -6.25 6.20
N ARG A 97 11.91 -5.95 5.77
CA ARG A 97 12.29 -4.62 5.26
C ARG A 97 11.54 -4.26 3.99
N GLY A 98 11.45 -5.19 3.04
CA GLY A 98 10.78 -5.00 1.77
C GLY A 98 9.31 -4.64 1.99
N ALA A 99 8.59 -5.34 2.86
CA ALA A 99 7.17 -5.09 3.10
C ALA A 99 6.85 -3.68 3.65
N LEU A 100 7.70 -3.15 4.53
CA LEU A 100 7.54 -1.80 5.07
C LEU A 100 7.94 -0.72 4.06
N PHE A 101 9.02 -0.96 3.31
CA PHE A 101 9.48 -0.03 2.29
C PHE A 101 8.52 0.02 1.10
N ASP A 102 7.98 -1.12 0.67
CA ASP A 102 7.01 -1.28 -0.41
C ASP A 102 5.74 -0.45 -0.16
N SER A 103 5.18 -0.59 1.06
CA SER A 103 4.01 0.19 1.48
C SER A 103 4.28 1.70 1.54
N GLY A 104 5.52 2.12 1.80
CA GLY A 104 5.90 3.53 1.84
C GLY A 104 6.20 4.12 0.47
N ALA A 105 6.89 3.37 -0.38
CA ALA A 105 7.15 3.73 -1.77
C ALA A 105 5.85 3.91 -2.55
N ASP A 106 4.85 3.03 -2.32
CA ASP A 106 3.49 3.18 -2.84
C ASP A 106 2.85 4.51 -2.46
N GLY A 107 2.90 4.86 -1.16
CA GLY A 107 2.33 6.11 -0.66
C GLY A 107 3.01 7.33 -1.28
N VAL A 108 4.33 7.31 -1.39
CA VAL A 108 5.11 8.40 -2.01
C VAL A 108 4.83 8.50 -3.50
N LEU A 109 4.73 7.38 -4.22
CA LEU A 109 4.38 7.36 -5.63
C LEU A 109 3.01 8.01 -5.88
N VAL A 110 2.00 7.64 -5.09
CA VAL A 110 0.66 8.24 -5.19
C VAL A 110 0.70 9.73 -4.88
N LEU A 111 1.50 10.16 -3.90
CA LEU A 111 1.69 11.58 -3.59
C LEU A 111 2.33 12.34 -4.76
N VAL A 112 3.41 11.82 -5.34
CA VAL A 112 4.08 12.40 -6.52
C VAL A 112 3.11 12.51 -7.69
N LEU A 113 2.38 11.43 -7.98
CA LEU A 113 1.34 11.41 -9.00
C LEU A 113 0.22 12.42 -8.71
N SER A 114 -0.14 12.63 -7.44
CA SER A 114 -1.14 13.63 -7.06
C SER A 114 -0.63 15.06 -7.30
N LEU A 115 0.66 15.34 -7.05
CA LEU A 115 1.26 16.65 -7.28
C LEU A 115 1.24 17.06 -8.76
N VAL A 116 1.40 16.10 -9.68
CA VAL A 116 1.28 16.33 -11.13
C VAL A 116 -0.06 17.00 -11.50
N HIS A 117 -1.12 16.66 -10.76
CA HIS A 117 -2.49 17.08 -11.07
C HIS A 117 -2.95 18.30 -10.28
N VAL A 118 -2.15 18.83 -9.35
CA VAL A 118 -2.56 19.96 -8.48
C VAL A 118 -3.05 21.19 -9.24
N PRO A 119 -2.41 21.63 -10.35
CA PRO A 119 -2.84 22.85 -11.04
C PRO A 119 -4.26 22.80 -11.59
N GLY A 120 -4.77 21.61 -11.92
CA GLY A 120 -6.08 21.43 -12.55
C GLY A 120 -7.08 20.62 -11.74
N ALA A 121 -6.62 19.71 -10.88
CA ALA A 121 -7.40 18.85 -10.02
C ALA A 121 -6.79 18.80 -8.60
N PRO A 122 -6.84 19.90 -7.82
CA PRO A 122 -6.18 20.02 -6.52
C PRO A 122 -6.66 18.98 -5.48
N TRP A 123 -7.87 18.44 -5.65
CA TRP A 123 -8.38 17.33 -4.82
C TRP A 123 -7.57 16.04 -4.98
N ALA A 124 -6.73 15.89 -6.00
CA ALA A 124 -5.77 14.78 -6.11
C ALA A 124 -4.92 14.63 -4.83
N LEU A 125 -4.55 15.76 -4.21
CA LEU A 125 -3.78 15.79 -2.97
C LEU A 125 -4.46 15.04 -1.83
N LEU A 126 -5.79 15.01 -1.79
CA LEU A 126 -6.51 14.24 -0.77
C LEU A 126 -6.13 12.76 -0.85
N GLY A 127 -6.04 12.20 -2.06
CA GLY A 127 -5.60 10.82 -2.29
C GLY A 127 -4.13 10.61 -1.93
N GLY A 128 -3.25 11.50 -2.40
CA GLY A 128 -1.81 11.47 -2.10
C GLY A 128 -1.46 11.61 -0.62
N LEU A 129 -2.25 12.38 0.13
CA LEU A 129 -2.01 12.61 1.56
C LEU A 129 -2.58 11.51 2.47
N LEU A 130 -3.40 10.57 1.97
CA LEU A 130 -3.98 9.52 2.82
C LEU A 130 -2.91 8.68 3.53
N TRP A 131 -1.88 8.23 2.81
CA TRP A 131 -0.80 7.44 3.38
C TRP A 131 0.02 8.22 4.44
N PRO A 132 0.59 9.40 4.14
CA PRO A 132 1.38 10.12 5.13
C PRO A 132 0.55 10.55 6.34
N LEU A 133 -0.73 10.92 6.15
CA LEU A 133 -1.64 11.20 7.26
C LEU A 133 -1.91 9.95 8.10
N PHE A 134 -2.12 8.79 7.47
CA PHE A 134 -2.34 7.54 8.19
C PHE A 134 -1.10 7.12 9.01
N VAL A 135 0.11 7.32 8.48
CA VAL A 135 1.36 7.11 9.22
C VAL A 135 1.45 8.08 10.40
N LEU A 136 1.16 9.36 10.19
CA LEU A 136 1.16 10.38 11.25
C LEU A 136 0.14 10.05 12.36
N VAL A 137 -1.06 9.60 12.01
CA VAL A 137 -2.05 9.22 13.04
C VAL A 137 -1.58 8.00 13.83
N GLN A 138 -0.89 7.04 13.20
CA GLN A 138 -0.31 5.88 13.91
C GLN A 138 0.84 6.22 14.87
N THR A 139 1.46 7.40 14.77
CA THR A 139 2.44 7.86 15.76
C THR A 139 1.74 8.39 17.01
N VAL A 140 0.61 9.09 16.84
CA VAL A 140 -0.19 9.66 17.94
C VAL A 140 -1.14 8.64 18.58
N ARG A 141 -1.69 7.70 17.80
CA ARG A 141 -2.64 6.65 18.22
C ARG A 141 -2.07 5.26 17.92
N PRO A 142 -1.23 4.68 18.80
CA PRO A 142 -0.67 3.34 18.60
C PRO A 142 -1.72 2.23 18.45
N ALA A 143 -2.94 2.44 18.95
CA ALA A 143 -4.07 1.52 18.81
C ALA A 143 -4.44 1.22 17.34
N TRP A 144 -4.10 2.10 16.41
CA TRP A 144 -4.33 1.94 14.97
C TRP A 144 -3.24 1.10 14.27
N ARG A 145 -2.15 0.74 14.95
CA ARG A 145 -1.09 -0.14 14.43
C ARG A 145 -1.50 -1.62 14.36
N ARG A 146 -2.76 -1.94 14.67
CA ARG A 146 -3.29 -3.30 14.53
C ARG A 146 -3.23 -3.70 13.07
N THR A 147 -2.73 -4.92 12.82
CA THR A 147 -2.63 -5.48 11.47
C THR A 147 -4.04 -5.56 10.88
N LEU A 148 -4.35 -4.64 9.96
CA LEU A 148 -5.61 -4.66 9.23
C LEU A 148 -5.64 -5.93 8.38
N PRO A 149 -6.71 -6.75 8.45
CA PRO A 149 -6.82 -7.92 7.60
C PRO A 149 -6.76 -7.51 6.12
N HIS A 150 -6.17 -8.38 5.28
CA HIS A 150 -6.08 -8.13 3.85
C HIS A 150 -7.47 -7.82 3.27
N SER A 151 -7.64 -6.59 2.79
CA SER A 151 -8.90 -6.12 2.23
C SER A 151 -8.75 -5.94 0.72
N VAL A 152 -9.43 -6.78 -0.06
CA VAL A 152 -9.51 -6.66 -1.53
C VAL A 152 -10.01 -5.26 -1.92
N ARG A 153 -10.94 -4.69 -1.14
CA ARG A 153 -11.47 -3.34 -1.35
C ARG A 153 -10.39 -2.27 -1.29
N ARG A 154 -9.52 -2.31 -0.27
CA ARG A 154 -8.41 -1.34 -0.12
C ARG A 154 -7.42 -1.46 -1.27
N LYS A 155 -7.08 -2.70 -1.67
CA LYS A 155 -6.18 -2.94 -2.80
C LYS A 155 -6.75 -2.41 -4.11
N LEU A 156 -8.04 -2.64 -4.36
CA LEU A 156 -8.72 -2.13 -5.55
C LEU A 156 -8.82 -0.60 -5.54
N ALA A 157 -9.19 0.02 -4.41
CA ALA A 157 -9.32 1.46 -4.31
C ALA A 157 -7.96 2.16 -4.49
N GLY A 158 -6.91 1.69 -3.82
CA GLY A 158 -5.55 2.20 -3.99
C GLY A 158 -5.03 2.02 -5.41
N GLY A 159 -5.15 0.82 -5.98
CA GLY A 159 -4.74 0.55 -7.36
C GLY A 159 -5.51 1.37 -8.39
N THR A 160 -6.81 1.60 -8.17
CA THR A 160 -7.64 2.45 -9.04
C THR A 160 -7.17 3.90 -8.98
N LEU A 161 -6.86 4.43 -7.79
CA LEU A 161 -6.30 5.76 -7.65
C LEU A 161 -4.95 5.89 -8.36
N THR A 162 -3.99 5.02 -8.05
CA THR A 162 -2.65 5.06 -8.65
C THR A 162 -2.72 4.96 -10.17
N GLY A 163 -3.49 3.99 -10.69
CA GLY A 163 -3.68 3.81 -12.12
C GLY A 163 -4.36 5.02 -12.78
N THR A 164 -5.39 5.58 -12.16
CA THR A 164 -6.08 6.78 -12.68
C THR A 164 -5.14 7.97 -12.75
N LEU A 165 -4.38 8.26 -11.69
CA LEU A 165 -3.44 9.38 -11.67
C LEU A 165 -2.31 9.19 -12.70
N ALA A 166 -1.80 7.96 -12.86
CA ALA A 166 -0.77 7.64 -13.85
C ALA A 166 -1.28 7.83 -15.29
N ILE A 167 -2.46 7.31 -15.62
CA ILE A 167 -3.06 7.43 -16.96
C ILE A 167 -3.41 8.89 -17.25
N ALA A 168 -4.02 9.59 -16.30
CA ALA A 168 -4.39 11.00 -16.44
C ALA A 168 -3.17 11.92 -16.57
N GLY A 169 -2.00 11.50 -16.08
CA GLY A 169 -0.74 12.24 -16.19
C GLY A 169 -0.31 12.51 -17.62
N ALA A 170 -0.78 11.69 -18.58
CA ALA A 170 -0.44 11.88 -19.99
C ALA A 170 -0.97 13.23 -20.52
N PRO A 171 -0.14 14.03 -21.21
CA PRO A 171 -0.46 15.42 -21.59
C PRO A 171 -1.48 15.58 -22.72
N PHE A 172 -2.14 14.49 -23.17
CA PHE A 172 -3.13 14.54 -24.24
C PHE A 172 -4.58 14.54 -23.75
N TRP A 173 -4.83 14.26 -22.46
CA TRP A 173 -6.20 14.24 -21.93
C TRP A 173 -6.75 15.65 -21.72
N PRO A 174 -8.02 15.90 -22.13
CA PRO A 174 -8.73 17.13 -21.79
C PRO A 174 -8.82 17.32 -20.28
N GLU A 175 -8.67 18.57 -19.81
CA GLU A 175 -8.61 18.87 -18.37
C GLU A 175 -9.87 18.45 -17.62
N ALA A 176 -11.06 18.68 -18.20
CA ALA A 176 -12.32 18.26 -17.59
C ALA A 176 -12.42 16.73 -17.39
N ALA A 177 -11.86 15.94 -18.30
CA ALA A 177 -11.85 14.49 -18.18
C ALA A 177 -10.92 14.03 -17.06
N VAL A 178 -9.73 14.64 -16.95
CA VAL A 178 -8.78 14.41 -15.86
C VAL A 178 -9.42 14.76 -14.52
N GLN A 179 -10.02 15.94 -14.42
CA GLN A 179 -10.69 16.41 -13.22
C GLN A 179 -11.74 15.42 -12.71
N VAL A 180 -12.66 15.00 -13.60
CA VAL A 180 -13.73 14.05 -13.25
C VAL A 180 -13.15 12.70 -12.84
N ALA A 181 -12.21 12.15 -13.61
CA ALA A 181 -11.62 10.85 -13.31
C ALA A 181 -10.88 10.85 -11.96
N VAL A 182 -10.08 11.89 -11.70
CA VAL A 182 -9.36 12.05 -10.44
C VAL A 182 -10.33 12.26 -9.28
N ALA A 183 -11.41 13.03 -9.45
CA ALA A 183 -12.41 13.22 -8.41
C ALA A 183 -13.09 11.90 -8.01
N LEU A 184 -13.46 11.08 -8.99
CA LEU A 184 -14.07 9.77 -8.75
C LEU A 184 -13.10 8.82 -8.05
N ALA A 185 -11.84 8.79 -8.47
CA ALA A 185 -10.81 7.95 -7.86
C ALA A 185 -10.50 8.37 -6.41
N VAL A 186 -10.41 9.68 -6.16
CA VAL A 186 -10.24 10.24 -4.80
C VAL A 186 -11.43 9.88 -3.93
N ALA A 187 -12.66 10.08 -4.41
CA ALA A 187 -13.87 9.74 -3.66
C ALA A 187 -13.92 8.25 -3.28
N LEU A 188 -13.55 7.36 -4.21
CA LEU A 188 -13.48 5.92 -3.96
C LEU A 188 -12.48 5.57 -2.85
N VAL A 189 -11.26 6.13 -2.91
CA VAL A 189 -10.23 5.83 -1.90
C VAL A 189 -10.59 6.43 -0.54
N THR A 190 -11.16 7.63 -0.50
CA THR A 190 -11.58 8.29 0.74
C THR A 190 -12.72 7.52 1.39
N TRP A 191 -13.68 7.04 0.59
CA TRP A 191 -14.73 6.15 1.08
C TRP A 191 -14.16 4.86 1.68
N SER A 192 -13.25 4.19 0.96
CA SER A 192 -12.59 2.98 1.48
C SER A 192 -11.85 3.25 2.79
N PHE A 193 -11.12 4.36 2.86
CA PHE A 193 -10.38 4.77 4.05
C PHE A 193 -11.32 5.06 5.24
N ALA A 194 -12.43 5.75 5.01
CA ALA A 194 -13.42 6.02 6.05
C ALA A 194 -14.04 4.73 6.63
N VAL A 195 -14.27 3.72 5.79
CA VAL A 195 -14.73 2.40 6.25
C VAL A 195 -13.68 1.72 7.12
N ASP A 196 -12.40 1.78 6.74
CA ASP A 196 -11.28 1.22 7.50
C ASP A 196 -11.13 1.91 8.86
N VAL A 197 -11.19 3.24 8.92
CA VAL A 197 -11.15 4.02 10.17
C VAL A 197 -12.30 3.64 11.10
N ARG A 198 -13.54 3.54 10.59
CA ARG A 198 -14.70 3.11 11.39
C ARG A 198 -14.56 1.69 11.92
N TRP A 199 -13.84 0.81 11.22
CA TRP A 199 -13.55 -0.52 11.71
C TRP A 199 -12.49 -0.48 12.83
N LEU A 200 -11.42 0.29 12.65
CA LEU A 200 -10.36 0.47 13.65
C LEU A 200 -10.91 1.04 14.97
N GLU A 201 -11.74 2.07 14.90
CA GLU A 201 -12.37 2.69 16.08
C GLU A 201 -13.27 1.68 16.82
N ARG A 202 -14.09 0.91 16.10
CA ARG A 202 -14.91 -0.15 16.71
C ARG A 202 -14.05 -1.23 17.37
N ALA A 203 -12.96 -1.63 16.74
CA ALA A 203 -12.04 -2.61 17.29
C ALA A 203 -11.30 -2.08 18.52
N ALA A 204 -10.98 -0.78 18.57
CA ALA A 204 -10.29 -0.15 19.69
C ALA A 204 -11.15 -0.09 20.97
N VAL A 205 -12.47 0.02 20.83
CA VAL A 205 -13.43 0.08 21.96
C VAL A 205 -13.78 -1.31 22.52
N ALA A 206 -13.58 -2.39 21.78
CA ALA A 206 -13.90 -3.74 22.25
C ALA A 206 -12.99 -4.16 23.43
N PRO A 207 -13.55 -4.52 24.61
CA PRO A 207 -12.77 -4.93 25.78
C PRO A 207 -11.89 -6.14 25.46
N ARG A 208 -10.62 -6.13 25.91
CA ARG A 208 -9.78 -7.32 25.92
C ARG A 208 -10.48 -8.35 26.80
N ARG A 209 -11.10 -9.37 26.22
CA ARG A 209 -11.58 -10.53 26.98
C ARG A 209 -10.35 -11.24 27.53
N SER A 210 -10.02 -10.98 28.79
CA SER A 210 -9.08 -11.78 29.57
C SER A 210 -9.73 -13.15 29.76
N THR A 211 -9.29 -14.14 28.97
CA THR A 211 -9.52 -15.54 29.29
C THR A 211 -8.60 -15.88 30.47
N SER A 212 -9.20 -15.96 31.66
CA SER A 212 -8.64 -16.61 32.84
C SER A 212 -8.61 -18.12 32.67
#